data_AF-A0A940BYA9-F1
#
_entry.id   AF-A0A940BYA9-F1
#
_cell.length_a   1.000
_cell.length_b   1.000
_cell.length_c   1.000
_cell.angle_alpha   90.00
_cell.angle_beta   90.00
_cell.angle_gamma   90.00
#
_symmetry.space_group_name_H-M   'P 1'
#
loop_
_entity.id
_entity.type
_entity.pdbx_description
1 polymer ?
#
loop_
_entity_poly.entity_id
_entity_poly.type
_entity_poly.pdbx_seq_one_letter_code
_entity_poly.pdbx_strand_id
1 'polypeptide(L)'
;MAKKNAGYTPEQVKEIQDHFKKNDFTSYMTLDAERSKSVASPEIYAKAKRFVSEYWLSNLPGLGIKRMMKNYTYGHPVKLLQKRDSEHFAEQVSDVANDGSQLDAVPERYLEMFREPLTAGVEAYAKSVGKEPEDLTDEEISFVIDKCTDAINEELIKVLMIGQQVPETFGVSSRIAAHEDFNKSLPGNYDLINFHNKWTHCKTKLGAPLLFSELSEEEMTGIEGARSFFESADAHTQKEYEEIRDAFANTLNSTDREIYYMREKGYTHAEIASRLGYKTHSAVTKRLKAMREKYDEFCGNVEAMQKEKQKK
;
A
#
# COMPACT_ATOMS: atom_id res chain seq x y z
N MET A 1 -10.38 -25.43 3.44
CA MET A 1 -9.04 -25.67 4.04
C MET A 1 -8.93 -24.83 5.29
N ALA A 2 -9.02 -25.46 6.47
CA ALA A 2 -8.97 -24.77 7.76
C ALA A 2 -7.53 -24.35 8.10
N LYS A 3 -7.34 -23.07 8.45
CA LYS A 3 -6.04 -22.51 8.87
C LYS A 3 -5.56 -23.24 10.13
N LYS A 4 -4.36 -23.83 10.09
CA LYS A 4 -3.68 -24.40 11.26
C LYS A 4 -3.44 -23.26 12.27
N ASN A 5 -4.13 -23.30 13.40
CA ASN A 5 -3.84 -22.41 14.52
C ASN A 5 -2.41 -22.69 15.00
N ALA A 6 -1.62 -21.62 15.16
CA ALA A 6 -0.32 -21.67 15.81
C ALA A 6 -0.48 -22.36 17.17
N GLY A 7 0.31 -23.42 17.43
CA GLY A 7 0.09 -24.43 18.47
C GLY A 7 0.23 -23.97 19.92
N TYR A 8 -0.52 -22.94 20.32
CA TYR A 8 -0.64 -22.46 21.68
C TYR A 8 -1.83 -23.12 22.36
N THR A 9 -1.67 -23.46 23.64
CA THR A 9 -2.79 -23.95 24.45
C THR A 9 -3.79 -22.82 24.72
N PRO A 10 -5.08 -23.12 24.94
CA PRO A 10 -6.08 -22.11 25.27
C PRO A 10 -5.70 -21.23 26.47
N GLU A 11 -4.99 -21.81 27.44
CA GLU A 11 -4.47 -21.12 28.62
C GLU A 11 -3.37 -20.12 28.27
N GLN A 12 -2.43 -20.49 27.39
CA GLN A 12 -1.39 -19.58 26.89
C GLN A 12 -1.99 -18.43 26.08
N VAL A 13 -2.99 -18.70 25.26
CA VAL A 13 -3.70 -17.64 24.51
C VAL A 13 -4.37 -16.67 25.48
N LYS A 14 -4.99 -17.19 26.55
CA LYS A 14 -5.66 -16.37 27.57
C LYS A 14 -4.66 -15.53 28.37
N GLU A 15 -3.54 -16.12 28.78
CA GLU A 15 -2.49 -15.40 29.51
C GLU A 15 -1.85 -14.28 28.68
N ILE A 16 -1.62 -14.54 27.39
CA ILE A 16 -1.13 -13.52 26.44
C ILE A 16 -2.18 -12.41 26.27
N GLN A 17 -3.46 -12.77 26.11
CA GLN A 17 -4.54 -11.77 26.01
C GLN A 17 -4.67 -10.92 27.27
N ASP A 18 -4.57 -11.53 28.45
CA ASP A 18 -4.66 -10.83 29.73
C ASP A 18 -3.43 -9.95 29.98
N HIS A 19 -2.23 -10.40 29.56
CA HIS A 19 -1.01 -9.60 29.58
C HIS A 19 -1.13 -8.38 28.66
N PHE A 20 -1.62 -8.55 27.42
CA PHE A 20 -1.82 -7.43 26.50
C PHE A 20 -2.90 -6.48 26.99
N LYS A 21 -4.03 -6.96 27.53
CA LYS A 21 -5.07 -6.10 28.12
C LYS A 21 -4.57 -5.30 29.33
N LYS A 22 -3.75 -5.92 30.19
CA LYS A 22 -3.22 -5.29 31.40
C LYS A 22 -2.12 -4.27 31.08
N ASN A 23 -1.40 -4.45 29.98
CA ASN A 23 -0.34 -3.56 29.49
C ASN A 23 -0.78 -2.82 28.22
N ASP A 24 -2.10 -2.66 28.02
CA ASP A 24 -2.64 -2.02 26.84
C ASP A 24 -2.52 -0.51 26.97
N PHE A 25 -1.50 0.07 26.34
CA PHE A 25 -1.33 1.51 26.27
C PHE A 25 -2.33 2.18 25.31
N THR A 26 -3.18 1.41 24.61
CA THR A 26 -4.11 1.92 23.59
C THR A 26 -5.57 1.99 24.04
N SER A 27 -5.96 1.30 25.12
CA SER A 27 -7.34 1.35 25.65
C SER A 27 -7.66 2.60 26.46
N TYR A 28 -6.67 3.37 26.90
CA TYR A 28 -6.87 4.76 27.36
C TYR A 28 -7.09 5.76 26.22
N MET A 29 -6.97 5.32 24.95
CA MET A 29 -7.00 6.20 23.77
C MET A 29 -8.31 6.08 22.96
N THR A 30 -9.41 5.61 23.56
CA THR A 30 -10.73 5.81 22.94
C THR A 30 -11.09 7.28 23.02
N LEU A 31 -10.65 8.05 22.03
CA LEU A 31 -11.26 9.33 21.69
C LEU A 31 -12.73 9.06 21.45
N ASP A 32 -13.56 9.44 22.42
CA ASP A 32 -14.99 9.49 22.25
C ASP A 32 -15.25 10.50 21.12
N ALA A 33 -15.58 10.02 19.92
CA ALA A 33 -15.81 10.88 18.76
C ALA A 33 -16.97 11.88 18.99
N GLU A 34 -17.75 11.66 20.06
CA GLU A 34 -18.77 12.57 20.57
C GLU A 34 -18.19 13.71 21.40
N ARG A 35 -17.11 13.49 22.18
CA ARG A 35 -16.41 14.54 22.95
C ARG A 35 -15.77 15.59 22.04
N SER A 36 -15.28 15.20 20.86
CA SER A 36 -14.68 16.17 19.92
C SER A 36 -15.70 17.21 19.40
N LYS A 37 -17.00 16.99 19.62
CA LYS A 37 -18.08 17.93 19.26
C LYS A 37 -18.52 18.81 20.44
N SER A 38 -18.14 18.48 21.67
CA SER A 38 -18.51 19.24 22.88
C SER A 38 -17.43 20.24 23.32
N VAL A 39 -16.31 20.32 22.60
CA VAL A 39 -15.18 21.19 22.96
C VAL A 39 -15.57 22.65 22.80
N ALA A 40 -15.85 23.31 23.92
CA ALA A 40 -15.94 24.76 23.96
C ALA A 40 -14.58 25.34 23.57
N SER A 41 -14.59 26.20 22.55
CA SER A 41 -13.45 26.72 21.77
C SER A 41 -12.77 25.75 20.79
N PRO A 42 -13.39 25.48 19.63
CA PRO A 42 -12.73 24.83 18.48
C PRO A 42 -11.40 25.50 18.08
N GLU A 43 -11.24 26.79 18.37
CA GLU A 43 -10.03 27.55 18.10
C GLU A 43 -8.86 27.12 18.99
N ILE A 44 -9.09 26.94 20.30
CA ILE A 44 -8.05 26.49 21.25
C ILE A 44 -7.61 25.08 20.88
N TYR A 45 -8.57 24.18 20.62
CA TYR A 45 -8.28 22.82 20.16
C TYR A 45 -7.41 22.82 18.90
N ALA A 46 -7.79 23.61 17.88
CA ALA A 46 -7.02 23.69 16.64
C ALA A 46 -5.60 24.23 16.85
N LYS A 47 -5.44 25.25 17.71
CA LYS A 47 -4.13 25.82 18.06
C LYS A 47 -3.26 24.80 18.80
N ALA A 48 -3.80 24.15 19.84
CA ALA A 48 -3.08 23.15 20.63
C ALA A 48 -2.64 21.95 19.77
N LYS A 49 -3.56 21.43 18.92
CA LYS A 49 -3.26 20.34 17.99
C LYS A 49 -2.10 20.68 17.06
N ARG A 50 -2.12 21.89 16.50
CA ARG A 50 -1.07 22.38 15.61
C ARG A 50 0.27 22.49 16.34
N PHE A 51 0.27 23.11 17.52
CA PHE A 51 1.47 23.30 18.33
C PHE A 51 2.16 21.96 18.64
N VAL A 52 1.43 21.00 19.17
CA VAL A 52 1.97 19.66 19.50
C VAL A 52 2.48 18.94 18.25
N SER A 53 1.73 19.02 17.14
CA SER A 53 2.17 18.44 15.86
C SER A 53 3.50 19.03 15.37
N GLU A 54 3.73 20.33 15.54
CA GLU A 54 4.98 21.00 15.14
C GLU A 54 6.16 20.53 16.00
N TYR A 55 5.99 20.45 17.34
CA TYR A 55 7.02 19.91 18.24
C TYR A 55 7.33 18.44 17.98
N TRP A 56 6.31 17.62 17.73
CA TRP A 56 6.47 16.21 17.41
C TRP A 56 7.31 15.99 16.16
N LEU A 57 7.01 16.74 15.09
CA LEU A 57 7.74 16.65 13.83
C LEU A 57 9.17 17.17 13.95
N SER A 58 9.38 18.22 14.75
CA SER A 58 10.69 18.84 14.96
C SER A 58 11.65 17.94 15.73
N ASN A 59 11.13 17.04 16.59
CA ASN A 59 11.93 16.09 17.37
C ASN A 59 12.39 14.85 16.59
N LEU A 60 11.73 14.48 15.48
CA LEU A 60 12.05 13.28 14.70
C LEU A 60 13.54 13.18 14.27
N PRO A 61 14.17 14.25 13.74
CA PRO A 61 15.58 14.19 13.35
C PRO A 61 16.52 13.90 14.51
N GLY A 62 16.23 14.43 15.70
CA GLY A 62 16.99 14.19 16.94
C GLY A 62 16.95 12.73 17.39
N LEU A 63 15.91 11.99 16.98
CA LEU A 63 15.73 10.56 17.21
C LEU A 63 16.27 9.68 16.05
N GLY A 64 17.00 10.26 15.10
CA GLY A 64 17.55 9.56 13.94
C GLY A 64 16.57 9.36 12.78
N ILE A 65 15.34 9.86 12.88
CA ILE A 65 14.33 9.77 11.83
C ILE A 65 14.42 11.00 10.92
N LYS A 66 15.15 10.86 9.81
CA LYS A 66 15.38 11.94 8.82
C LYS A 66 14.35 11.99 7.70
N ARG A 67 13.40 11.06 7.66
CA ARG A 67 12.39 10.98 6.59
C ARG A 67 11.27 11.97 6.84
N MET A 68 10.75 12.58 5.77
CA MET A 68 9.68 13.57 5.89
C MET A 68 8.33 12.85 6.06
N MET A 69 7.62 13.11 7.16
CA MET A 69 6.33 12.46 7.46
C MET A 69 5.22 12.74 6.44
N LYS A 70 5.36 13.80 5.61
CA LYS A 70 4.44 14.09 4.50
C LYS A 70 4.46 13.02 3.39
N ASN A 71 5.57 12.27 3.29
CA ASN A 71 5.74 11.19 2.31
C ASN A 71 4.93 9.94 2.67
N TYR A 72 4.40 9.88 3.88
CA TYR A 72 3.65 8.74 4.39
C TYR A 72 2.15 9.05 4.51
N THR A 73 1.31 8.03 4.41
CA THR A 73 -0.14 8.13 4.64
C THR A 73 -0.46 8.25 6.13
N TYR A 74 -1.69 8.64 6.47
CA TYR A 74 -2.16 8.66 7.87
C TYR A 74 -2.25 7.25 8.50
N GLY A 75 -2.19 6.19 7.69
CA GLY A 75 -2.12 4.81 8.17
C GLY A 75 -0.71 4.38 8.60
N HIS A 76 0.33 5.12 8.20
CA HIS A 76 1.70 4.81 8.60
C HIS A 76 1.85 4.92 10.14
N PRO A 77 2.42 3.93 10.84
CA PRO A 77 2.42 3.86 12.30
C PRO A 77 2.87 5.13 13.01
N VAL A 78 3.99 5.73 12.57
CA VAL A 78 4.52 6.96 13.18
C VAL A 78 3.65 8.18 12.90
N LYS A 79 2.96 8.23 11.76
CA LYS A 79 2.05 9.33 11.43
C LYS A 79 0.73 9.20 12.21
N LEU A 80 0.32 7.97 12.47
CA LEU A 80 -0.80 7.67 13.35
C LEU A 80 -0.50 8.12 14.78
N LEU A 81 0.67 7.77 15.33
CA LEU A 81 1.10 8.22 16.67
C LEU A 81 1.09 9.75 16.76
N GLN A 82 1.80 10.45 15.86
CA GLN A 82 1.80 11.91 15.80
C GLN A 82 0.38 12.50 15.85
N LYS A 83 -0.52 11.97 15.02
CA LYS A 83 -1.91 12.44 14.95
C LYS A 83 -2.62 12.21 16.27
N ARG A 84 -2.47 11.02 16.86
CA ARG A 84 -3.15 10.63 18.10
C ARG A 84 -2.67 11.44 19.29
N ASP A 85 -1.36 11.63 19.43
CA ASP A 85 -0.81 12.45 20.50
C ASP A 85 -1.28 13.90 20.37
N SER A 86 -1.24 14.45 19.16
CA SER A 86 -1.71 15.81 18.91
C SER A 86 -3.21 15.99 19.21
N GLU A 87 -4.03 14.97 18.93
CA GLU A 87 -5.47 14.98 19.27
C GLU A 87 -5.69 14.86 20.78
N HIS A 88 -4.96 13.98 21.45
CA HIS A 88 -5.06 13.79 22.89
C HIS A 88 -4.66 15.05 23.66
N PHE A 89 -3.49 15.64 23.36
CA PHE A 89 -3.06 16.88 24.01
C PHE A 89 -4.00 18.04 23.71
N ALA A 90 -4.51 18.15 22.48
CA ALA A 90 -5.47 19.19 22.14
C ALA A 90 -6.76 19.05 22.94
N GLU A 91 -7.24 17.83 23.18
CA GLU A 91 -8.38 17.57 24.06
C GLU A 91 -8.08 18.01 25.49
N GLN A 92 -6.95 17.56 26.07
CA GLN A 92 -6.56 17.93 27.43
C GLN A 92 -6.40 19.44 27.63
N VAL A 93 -5.76 20.14 26.68
CA VAL A 93 -5.61 21.61 26.72
C VAL A 93 -6.97 22.29 26.62
N SER A 94 -7.90 21.75 25.83
CA SER A 94 -9.24 22.32 25.72
C SER A 94 -10.06 22.09 26.98
N ASP A 95 -9.91 20.93 27.62
CA ASP A 95 -10.57 20.62 28.90
C ASP A 95 -10.09 21.60 29.99
N VAL A 96 -8.77 21.82 30.10
CA VAL A 96 -8.18 22.79 31.04
C VAL A 96 -8.63 24.22 30.73
N ALA A 97 -8.65 24.61 29.46
CA ALA A 97 -9.05 25.96 29.07
C ALA A 97 -10.53 26.27 29.36
N ASN A 98 -11.38 25.24 29.45
CA ASN A 98 -12.80 25.38 29.77
C ASN A 98 -13.09 25.34 31.27
N ASP A 99 -12.15 24.85 32.09
CA ASP A 99 -12.22 24.88 33.54
C ASP A 99 -11.37 26.04 34.08
N GLY A 100 -12.03 27.17 34.37
CA GLY A 100 -11.36 28.38 34.87
C GLY A 100 -10.50 28.13 36.11
N SER A 101 -10.90 27.21 37.00
CA SER A 101 -10.10 26.88 38.19
C SER A 101 -8.83 26.12 37.83
N GLN A 102 -8.89 25.23 36.85
CA GLN A 102 -7.70 24.54 36.35
C GLN A 102 -6.80 25.48 35.57
N LEU A 103 -7.37 26.34 34.73
CA LEU A 103 -6.64 27.32 33.93
C LEU A 103 -5.86 28.28 34.83
N ASP A 104 -6.50 28.82 35.87
CA ASP A 104 -5.87 29.75 36.82
C ASP A 104 -4.72 29.07 37.61
N ALA A 105 -4.78 27.75 37.80
CA ALA A 105 -3.74 26.99 38.48
C ALA A 105 -2.54 26.60 37.58
N VAL A 106 -2.64 26.74 36.25
CA VAL A 106 -1.57 26.32 35.31
C VAL A 106 -0.25 27.07 35.56
N PRO A 107 -0.23 28.41 35.69
CA PRO A 107 1.03 29.15 35.87
C PRO A 107 1.77 28.72 37.15
N GLU A 108 1.06 28.59 38.26
CA GLU A 108 1.65 28.18 39.54
C GLU A 108 2.25 26.77 39.46
N ARG A 109 1.51 25.81 38.89
CA ARG A 109 2.00 24.44 38.69
C ARG A 109 3.20 24.39 37.76
N TYR A 110 3.20 25.19 36.70
CA TYR A 110 4.32 25.27 35.77
C TYR A 110 5.59 25.79 36.46
N LEU A 111 5.47 26.90 37.20
CA LEU A 111 6.57 27.48 37.97
C LEU A 111 7.04 26.56 39.10
N GLU A 112 6.15 25.79 39.73
CA GLU A 112 6.52 24.81 40.74
C GLU A 112 7.29 23.64 40.12
N MET A 113 6.77 23.05 39.05
CA MET A 113 7.36 21.88 38.39
C MET A 113 8.70 22.19 37.74
N PHE A 114 8.86 23.39 37.17
CA PHE A 114 10.06 23.79 36.45
C PHE A 114 10.85 24.89 37.15
N ARG A 115 10.68 25.06 38.46
CA ARG A 115 11.39 26.06 39.26
C ARG A 115 12.90 26.02 39.01
N GLU A 116 13.50 24.85 39.18
CA GLU A 116 14.95 24.68 39.06
C GLU A 116 15.46 25.05 37.64
N PRO A 117 14.91 24.51 36.53
CA PRO A 117 15.26 24.93 35.18
C PRO A 117 15.08 26.42 34.91
N LEU A 118 13.99 27.02 35.39
CA LEU A 118 13.67 28.43 35.15
C LEU A 118 14.64 29.34 35.92
N THR A 119 14.89 29.06 37.20
CA THR A 119 15.87 29.81 38.01
C THR A 119 17.26 29.72 37.38
N ALA A 120 17.70 28.52 36.97
CA ALA A 120 18.99 28.35 36.29
C ALA A 120 19.05 29.13 34.96
N GLY A 121 17.95 29.16 34.20
CA GLY A 121 17.85 29.94 32.96
C GLY A 121 17.98 31.45 33.20
N VAL A 122 17.29 31.96 34.22
CA VAL A 122 17.32 33.38 34.60
C VAL A 122 18.72 33.79 35.09
N GLU A 123 19.35 33.00 35.95
CA GLU A 123 20.71 33.25 36.43
C GLU A 123 21.74 33.25 35.30
N ALA A 124 21.64 32.29 34.37
CA ALA A 124 22.53 32.21 33.22
C ALA A 124 22.36 33.42 32.30
N TYR A 125 21.13 33.86 32.06
CA TYR A 125 20.85 35.04 31.26
C TYR A 125 21.35 36.33 31.94
N ALA A 126 21.04 36.53 33.22
CA ALA A 126 21.51 37.68 34.01
C ALA A 126 23.03 37.83 33.94
N LYS A 127 23.75 36.72 34.14
CA LYS A 127 25.22 36.66 34.00
C LYS A 127 25.70 37.02 32.60
N SER A 128 24.97 36.63 31.55
CA SER A 128 25.32 36.93 30.16
C SER A 128 25.20 38.42 29.82
N VAL A 129 24.26 39.12 30.46
CA VAL A 129 24.03 40.57 30.29
C VAL A 129 24.75 41.42 31.34
N GLY A 130 25.45 40.79 32.28
CA GLY A 130 26.20 41.47 33.35
C GLY A 130 25.31 42.14 34.39
N LYS A 131 24.10 41.63 34.61
CA LYS A 131 23.13 42.10 35.61
C LYS A 131 22.96 41.06 36.72
N GLU A 132 22.45 41.50 37.88
CA GLU A 132 21.90 40.57 38.86
C GLU A 132 20.50 40.10 38.42
N PRO A 133 20.03 38.91 38.83
CA PRO A 133 18.71 38.40 38.46
C PRO A 133 17.55 39.35 38.81
N GLU A 134 17.71 40.14 39.87
CA GLU A 134 16.74 41.10 40.39
C GLU A 134 16.63 42.38 39.53
N ASP A 135 17.65 42.66 38.71
CA ASP A 135 17.73 43.85 37.84
C ASP A 135 17.23 43.60 36.40
N LEU A 136 16.73 42.39 36.12
CA LEU A 136 16.17 42.04 34.82
C LEU A 136 14.81 42.71 34.61
N THR A 137 14.56 43.18 33.38
CA THR A 137 13.24 43.71 33.03
C THR A 137 12.23 42.59 32.80
N ASP A 138 10.93 42.90 32.89
CA ASP A 138 9.87 41.94 32.63
C ASP A 138 9.97 41.32 31.22
N GLU A 139 10.42 42.10 30.22
CA GLU A 139 10.64 41.58 28.86
C GLU A 139 11.81 40.59 28.80
N GLU A 140 12.89 40.86 29.53
CA GLU A 140 14.05 39.95 29.62
C GLU A 140 13.66 38.65 30.31
N ILE A 141 12.90 38.72 31.40
CA ILE A 141 12.39 37.55 32.12
C ILE A 141 11.45 36.74 31.22
N SER A 142 10.50 37.39 30.54
CA SER A 142 9.58 36.75 29.60
C SER A 142 10.32 36.01 28.48
N PHE A 143 11.34 36.64 27.90
CA PHE A 143 12.18 36.00 26.88
C PHE A 143 12.89 34.73 27.40
N VAL A 144 13.42 34.77 28.62
CA VAL A 144 14.05 33.59 29.24
C VAL A 144 13.04 32.48 29.49
N ILE A 145 11.86 32.83 30.04
CA ILE A 145 10.79 31.86 30.29
C ILE A 145 10.34 31.20 28.99
N ASP A 146 10.14 31.96 27.91
CA ASP A 146 9.75 31.42 26.61
C ASP A 146 10.81 30.42 26.10
N LYS A 147 12.10 30.76 26.20
CA LYS A 147 13.19 29.86 25.79
C LYS A 147 13.29 28.60 26.62
N CYS A 148 13.13 28.71 27.94
CA CYS A 148 13.06 27.54 28.81
C CYS A 148 11.85 26.67 28.48
N THR A 149 10.69 27.29 28.23
CA THR A 149 9.44 26.59 27.88
C THR A 149 9.58 25.83 26.56
N ASP A 150 10.19 26.44 25.54
CA ASP A 150 10.48 25.77 24.27
C ASP A 150 11.35 24.52 24.49
N ALA A 151 12.43 24.64 25.27
CA ALA A 151 13.35 23.53 25.56
C ALA A 151 12.69 22.42 26.38
N ILE A 152 11.88 22.78 27.37
CA ILE A 152 11.10 21.83 28.18
C ILE A 152 10.12 21.07 27.29
N ASN A 153 9.36 21.77 26.43
CA ASN A 153 8.41 21.14 25.53
C ASN A 153 9.11 20.20 24.53
N GLU A 154 10.26 20.59 24.00
CA GLU A 154 11.07 19.73 23.13
C GLU A 154 11.43 18.42 23.84
N GLU A 155 11.98 18.49 25.06
CA GLU A 155 12.41 17.32 25.80
C GLU A 155 11.22 16.46 26.27
N LEU A 156 10.11 17.05 26.72
CA LEU A 156 8.90 16.30 27.11
C LEU A 156 8.34 15.49 25.94
N ILE A 157 8.23 16.10 24.76
CA ILE A 157 7.75 15.41 23.55
C ILE A 157 8.73 14.31 23.16
N LYS A 158 10.04 14.56 23.24
CA LYS A 158 11.05 13.55 22.96
C LYS A 158 10.98 12.36 23.91
N VAL A 159 10.82 12.60 25.21
CA VAL A 159 10.65 11.55 26.23
C VAL A 159 9.40 10.73 25.94
N LEU A 160 8.28 11.39 25.58
CA LEU A 160 7.06 10.71 25.15
C LEU A 160 7.30 9.82 23.92
N MET A 161 7.98 10.33 22.90
CA MET A 161 8.32 9.57 21.68
C MET A 161 9.20 8.34 21.98
N ILE A 162 10.17 8.47 22.89
CA ILE A 162 11.00 7.35 23.35
C ILE A 162 10.15 6.34 24.12
N GLY A 163 9.29 6.80 25.03
CA GLY A 163 8.38 5.95 25.78
C GLY A 163 7.43 5.15 24.88
N GLN A 164 6.99 5.75 23.78
CA GLN A 164 6.17 5.11 22.74
C GLN A 164 6.98 4.28 21.72
N GLN A 165 8.31 4.21 21.86
CA GLN A 165 9.19 3.48 20.95
C GLN A 165 9.05 3.93 19.49
N VAL A 166 8.91 5.25 19.27
CA VAL A 166 8.82 5.83 17.92
C VAL A 166 10.02 5.45 17.03
N PRO A 167 11.28 5.49 17.50
CA PRO A 167 12.44 5.09 16.70
C PRO A 167 12.37 3.62 16.24
N GLU A 168 12.04 2.72 17.15
CA GLU A 168 11.92 1.29 16.88
C GLU A 168 10.76 1.00 15.93
N THR A 169 9.61 1.64 16.19
CA THR A 169 8.42 1.56 15.34
C THR A 169 8.75 2.01 13.91
N PHE A 170 9.45 3.14 13.77
CA PHE A 170 9.90 3.63 12.47
C PHE A 170 10.88 2.66 11.79
N GLY A 171 11.82 2.11 12.57
CA GLY A 171 12.80 1.14 12.07
C GLY A 171 12.17 -0.16 11.60
N VAL A 172 11.11 -0.63 12.26
CA VAL A 172 10.31 -1.78 11.81
C VAL A 172 9.50 -1.39 10.57
N SER A 173 8.72 -0.32 10.62
CA SER A 173 7.86 0.10 9.50
C SER A 173 8.65 0.35 8.21
N SER A 174 9.87 0.88 8.32
CA SER A 174 10.77 1.08 7.17
C SER A 174 11.30 -0.23 6.56
N ARG A 175 11.42 -1.30 7.35
CA ARG A 175 11.90 -2.61 6.88
C ARG A 175 10.81 -3.41 6.20
N ILE A 176 9.60 -3.37 6.76
CA ILE A 176 8.41 -4.09 6.28
C ILE A 176 7.40 -3.16 5.59
N ALA A 177 7.90 -2.09 4.96
CA ALA A 177 7.05 -1.08 4.33
C ALA A 177 6.14 -1.71 3.27
N ALA A 178 4.88 -1.28 3.26
CA ALA A 178 3.88 -1.66 2.28
C ALA A 178 3.58 -0.51 1.32
N HIS A 179 3.02 -0.83 0.16
CA HIS A 179 2.68 0.19 -0.85
C HIS A 179 1.67 1.24 -0.33
N GLU A 180 0.84 0.87 0.64
CA GLU A 180 -0.18 1.72 1.27
C GLU A 180 0.36 2.69 2.33
N ASP A 181 1.61 2.49 2.79
CA ASP A 181 2.24 3.37 3.76
C ASP A 181 2.60 4.73 3.17
N PHE A 182 2.69 4.84 1.84
CA PHE A 182 3.20 6.02 1.15
C PHE A 182 2.10 6.91 0.57
N ASN A 183 2.26 8.21 0.72
CA ASN A 183 1.38 9.20 0.15
C ASN A 183 1.58 9.30 -1.38
N LYS A 184 0.64 8.74 -2.15
CA LYS A 184 0.65 8.71 -3.61
C LYS A 184 0.28 10.05 -4.25
N SER A 185 -0.39 10.92 -3.51
CA SER A 185 -0.82 12.23 -3.99
C SER A 185 0.31 13.26 -3.99
N LEU A 186 1.45 12.97 -3.35
CA LEU A 186 2.59 13.88 -3.27
C LEU A 186 3.52 13.69 -4.48
N PRO A 187 3.62 14.69 -5.38
CA PRO A 187 4.57 14.62 -6.49
C PRO A 187 6.01 14.55 -5.95
N GLY A 188 6.85 13.69 -6.54
CA GLY A 188 8.24 13.56 -6.14
C GLY A 188 8.45 12.90 -4.77
N ASN A 189 7.54 12.01 -4.35
CA ASN A 189 7.74 11.20 -3.15
C ASN A 189 8.91 10.21 -3.33
N TYR A 190 10.12 10.65 -2.96
CA TYR A 190 11.34 9.84 -3.08
C TYR A 190 11.30 8.56 -2.25
N ASP A 191 10.57 8.52 -1.14
CA ASP A 191 10.45 7.32 -0.31
C ASP A 191 9.62 6.25 -1.03
N LEU A 192 8.51 6.65 -1.67
CA LEU A 192 7.72 5.77 -2.55
C LEU A 192 8.54 5.29 -3.76
N ILE A 193 9.27 6.20 -4.41
CA ILE A 193 10.12 5.87 -5.56
C ILE A 193 11.21 4.88 -5.15
N ASN A 194 11.87 5.10 -4.01
CA ASN A 194 12.90 4.21 -3.51
C ASN A 194 12.32 2.85 -3.09
N PHE A 195 11.14 2.82 -2.48
CA PHE A 195 10.41 1.59 -2.17
C PHE A 195 10.14 0.77 -3.44
N HIS A 196 9.56 1.39 -4.48
CA HIS A 196 9.33 0.71 -5.75
C HIS A 196 10.61 0.22 -6.39
N ASN A 197 11.65 1.05 -6.47
CA ASN A 197 12.95 0.66 -7.04
C ASN A 197 13.60 -0.52 -6.31
N LYS A 198 13.42 -0.63 -4.99
CA LYS A 198 13.89 -1.76 -4.20
C LYS A 198 13.14 -3.04 -4.56
N TRP A 199 11.83 -2.94 -4.78
CA TRP A 199 10.99 -4.08 -5.14
C TRP A 199 11.18 -4.53 -6.59
N THR A 200 11.25 -3.58 -7.53
CA THR A 200 11.34 -3.86 -8.97
C THR A 200 12.78 -4.04 -9.46
N HIS A 201 13.78 -3.89 -8.58
CA HIS A 201 15.20 -3.90 -8.91
C HIS A 201 15.61 -2.92 -10.04
N CYS A 202 14.77 -1.92 -10.36
CA CYS A 202 14.93 -1.03 -11.52
C CYS A 202 16.20 -0.17 -11.51
N LYS A 203 16.95 -0.11 -10.40
CA LYS A 203 18.25 0.56 -10.32
C LYS A 203 19.45 -0.34 -10.65
N THR A 204 19.24 -1.64 -10.82
CA THR A 204 20.30 -2.59 -11.20
C THR A 204 20.17 -2.97 -12.67
N LYS A 205 21.28 -3.25 -13.36
CA LYS A 205 21.27 -3.75 -14.74
C LYS A 205 20.37 -4.99 -14.94
N LEU A 206 20.14 -5.76 -13.87
CA LEU A 206 19.28 -6.95 -13.86
C LEU A 206 17.78 -6.67 -13.72
N GLY A 207 17.39 -5.45 -13.32
CA GLY A 207 15.99 -5.02 -13.20
C GLY A 207 15.58 -3.92 -14.19
N ALA A 208 16.47 -3.57 -15.13
CA ALA A 208 16.03 -2.88 -16.34
C ALA A 208 15.07 -3.84 -17.07
N PRO A 209 13.88 -3.40 -17.50
CA PRO A 209 13.02 -4.25 -18.31
C PRO A 209 13.80 -4.64 -19.57
N LEU A 210 14.13 -5.91 -19.70
CA LEU A 210 14.65 -6.46 -20.95
C LEU A 210 13.59 -6.17 -22.01
N LEU A 211 13.95 -5.40 -23.02
CA LEU A 211 13.06 -5.23 -24.15
C LEU A 211 12.97 -6.59 -24.84
N PHE A 212 11.77 -6.99 -25.28
CA PHE A 212 11.62 -8.26 -26.02
C PHE A 212 12.52 -8.33 -27.27
N SER A 213 12.95 -7.18 -27.80
CA SER A 213 13.92 -7.07 -28.90
C SER A 213 15.36 -7.44 -28.51
N GLU A 214 15.66 -7.55 -27.21
CA GLU A 214 17.00 -7.88 -26.69
C GLU A 214 17.12 -9.34 -26.25
N LEU A 215 16.04 -10.14 -26.37
CA LEU A 215 16.09 -11.59 -26.15
C LEU A 215 16.86 -12.27 -27.28
N SER A 216 17.74 -13.20 -26.93
CA SER A 216 18.39 -14.09 -27.91
C SER A 216 17.39 -15.07 -28.53
N GLU A 217 17.71 -15.63 -29.71
CA GLU A 217 16.88 -16.67 -30.36
C GLU A 217 16.70 -17.92 -29.47
N GLU A 218 17.68 -18.20 -28.61
CA GLU A 218 17.65 -19.31 -27.63
C GLU A 218 16.70 -19.03 -26.44
N GLU A 219 16.55 -17.78 -26.02
CA GLU A 219 15.59 -17.39 -24.97
C GLU A 219 14.16 -17.31 -25.50
N MET A 220 13.99 -16.92 -26.78
CA MET A 220 12.72 -16.95 -27.49
C MET A 220 12.17 -18.39 -27.63
N THR A 221 13.04 -19.36 -27.90
CA THR A 221 12.66 -20.79 -27.98
C THR A 221 12.24 -21.37 -26.63
N GLY A 222 12.79 -20.86 -25.51
CA GLY A 222 12.32 -21.19 -24.16
C GLY A 222 10.88 -20.71 -23.86
N ILE A 223 10.49 -19.55 -24.41
CA ILE A 223 9.11 -19.02 -24.32
C ILE A 223 8.15 -19.89 -25.16
N GLU A 224 8.60 -20.40 -26.30
CA GLU A 224 7.87 -21.37 -27.12
C GLU A 224 7.69 -22.72 -26.38
N GLY A 225 8.69 -23.11 -25.58
CA GLY A 225 8.60 -24.21 -24.60
C GLY A 225 7.59 -23.97 -23.46
N ALA A 226 7.41 -22.72 -23.01
CA ALA A 226 6.39 -22.38 -22.02
C ALA A 226 4.98 -22.37 -22.63
N ARG A 227 4.85 -22.00 -23.91
CA ARG A 227 3.60 -22.10 -24.67
C ARG A 227 3.13 -23.55 -24.79
N SER A 228 4.06 -24.48 -25.02
CA SER A 228 3.77 -25.92 -25.05
C SER A 228 3.36 -26.50 -23.68
N PHE A 229 3.69 -25.85 -22.56
CA PHE A 229 3.21 -26.22 -21.21
C PHE A 229 1.72 -25.91 -21.00
N PHE A 230 1.17 -24.92 -21.71
CA PHE A 230 -0.27 -24.61 -21.72
C PHE A 230 -1.02 -25.29 -22.88
N GLU A 231 -0.30 -25.78 -23.90
CA GLU A 231 -0.88 -26.60 -24.99
C GLU A 231 -1.01 -28.08 -24.60
N SER A 232 -0.36 -28.55 -23.53
CA SER A 232 -0.38 -29.97 -23.10
C SER A 232 -1.60 -30.38 -22.24
N ALA A 233 -2.64 -29.56 -22.16
CA ALA A 233 -3.97 -30.00 -21.79
C ALA A 233 -4.78 -30.10 -23.10
N ASP A 234 -4.61 -31.13 -23.92
CA ASP A 234 -5.03 -32.47 -23.60
C ASP A 234 -4.72 -33.39 -24.80
N ALA A 235 -3.84 -34.38 -24.62
CA ALA A 235 -3.58 -35.38 -25.66
C ALA A 235 -4.85 -36.18 -26.04
N HIS A 236 -5.88 -36.17 -25.18
CA HIS A 236 -7.18 -36.75 -25.47
C HIS A 236 -8.03 -35.83 -26.37
N THR A 237 -8.04 -34.51 -26.11
CA THR A 237 -8.77 -33.54 -26.95
C THR A 237 -8.14 -33.38 -28.34
N GLN A 238 -6.80 -33.45 -28.49
CA GLN A 238 -6.15 -33.38 -29.82
C GLN A 238 -6.62 -34.52 -30.75
N LYS A 239 -6.74 -35.72 -30.20
CA LYS A 239 -7.18 -36.92 -30.93
C LYS A 239 -8.67 -36.84 -31.29
N GLU A 240 -9.50 -36.35 -30.37
CA GLU A 240 -10.92 -36.09 -30.62
C GLU A 240 -11.12 -34.97 -31.67
N TYR A 241 -10.29 -33.92 -31.65
CA TYR A 241 -10.30 -32.88 -32.67
C TYR A 241 -9.87 -33.42 -34.04
N GLU A 242 -8.84 -34.26 -34.12
CA GLU A 242 -8.42 -34.92 -35.36
C GLU A 242 -9.51 -35.84 -35.91
N GLU A 243 -10.18 -36.61 -35.04
CA GLU A 243 -11.30 -37.49 -35.42
C GLU A 243 -12.51 -36.70 -35.93
N ILE A 244 -12.89 -35.62 -35.24
CA ILE A 244 -14.00 -34.74 -35.66
C ILE A 244 -13.64 -33.97 -36.94
N ARG A 245 -12.40 -33.51 -37.07
CA ARG A 245 -11.87 -32.85 -38.28
C ARG A 245 -11.96 -33.79 -39.48
N ASP A 246 -11.44 -35.01 -39.36
CA ASP A 246 -11.42 -35.97 -40.46
C ASP A 246 -12.83 -36.47 -40.79
N ALA A 247 -13.69 -36.64 -39.78
CA ALA A 247 -15.10 -36.96 -39.97
C ALA A 247 -15.82 -35.88 -40.77
N PHE A 248 -15.63 -34.59 -40.43
CA PHE A 248 -16.24 -33.49 -41.18
C PHE A 248 -15.66 -33.36 -42.58
N ALA A 249 -14.34 -33.43 -42.74
CA ALA A 249 -13.67 -33.36 -44.05
C ALA A 249 -14.16 -34.46 -45.01
N ASN A 250 -14.51 -35.64 -44.48
CA ASN A 250 -15.08 -36.74 -45.26
C ASN A 250 -16.50 -36.45 -45.78
N THR A 251 -17.27 -35.57 -45.13
CA THR A 251 -18.59 -35.13 -45.61
C THR A 251 -18.51 -34.11 -46.75
N LEU A 252 -17.35 -33.48 -46.94
CA LEU A 252 -17.12 -32.50 -48.00
C LEU A 252 -16.75 -33.17 -49.33
N ASN A 253 -17.13 -32.51 -50.43
CA ASN A 253 -16.66 -32.89 -51.77
C ASN A 253 -15.15 -32.65 -51.93
N SER A 254 -14.54 -33.23 -52.96
CA SER A 254 -13.07 -33.21 -53.15
C SER A 254 -12.47 -31.80 -53.15
N THR A 255 -13.12 -30.85 -53.83
CA THR A 255 -12.63 -29.47 -53.92
C THR A 255 -12.80 -28.70 -52.61
N ASP A 256 -13.93 -28.86 -51.91
CA ASP A 256 -14.18 -28.18 -50.64
C ASP A 256 -13.30 -28.76 -49.53
N ARG A 257 -13.01 -30.06 -49.57
CA ARG A 257 -12.03 -30.72 -48.70
C ARG A 257 -10.62 -30.20 -48.91
N GLU A 258 -10.22 -29.98 -50.16
CA GLU A 258 -8.91 -29.41 -50.48
C GLU A 258 -8.79 -27.97 -49.98
N ILE A 259 -9.85 -27.16 -50.14
CA ILE A 259 -9.92 -25.79 -49.58
C ILE A 259 -9.84 -25.84 -48.04
N TYR A 260 -10.54 -26.79 -47.40
CA TYR A 260 -10.55 -26.96 -45.95
C TYR A 260 -9.14 -27.22 -45.39
N TYR A 261 -8.41 -28.19 -45.96
CA TYR A 261 -7.03 -28.47 -45.54
C TYR A 261 -6.04 -27.36 -45.89
N MET A 262 -6.25 -26.62 -46.99
CA MET A 262 -5.41 -25.46 -47.30
C MET A 262 -5.65 -24.32 -46.30
N ARG A 263 -6.89 -24.13 -45.81
CA ARG A 263 -7.15 -23.14 -44.77
C ARG A 263 -6.55 -23.52 -43.41
N GLU A 264 -6.55 -24.80 -43.06
CA GLU A 264 -5.88 -25.30 -41.86
C GLU A 264 -4.36 -25.06 -41.90
N LYS A 265 -3.73 -25.27 -43.07
CA LYS A 265 -2.30 -24.98 -43.30
C LYS A 265 -1.96 -23.48 -43.39
N GLY A 266 -2.93 -22.59 -43.18
CA GLY A 266 -2.71 -21.15 -43.11
C GLY A 266 -2.76 -20.40 -44.45
N TYR A 267 -3.07 -21.05 -45.56
CA TYR A 267 -3.11 -20.38 -46.87
C TYR A 267 -4.21 -19.31 -46.95
N THR A 268 -3.91 -18.17 -47.55
CA THR A 268 -4.88 -17.07 -47.74
C THR A 268 -5.91 -17.41 -48.81
N HIS A 269 -7.08 -16.75 -48.79
CA HIS A 269 -8.14 -17.01 -49.80
C HIS A 269 -7.68 -16.71 -51.23
N ALA A 270 -6.74 -15.77 -51.40
CA ALA A 270 -6.14 -15.44 -52.68
C ALA A 270 -5.22 -16.56 -53.17
N GLU A 271 -4.37 -17.11 -52.30
CA GLU A 271 -3.46 -18.22 -52.62
C GLU A 271 -4.22 -19.49 -52.98
N ILE A 272 -5.29 -19.80 -52.25
CA ILE A 272 -6.16 -20.95 -52.54
C ILE A 272 -6.85 -20.76 -53.91
N ALA A 273 -7.31 -19.54 -54.21
CA ALA A 273 -7.93 -19.23 -55.48
C ALA A 273 -6.94 -19.41 -56.65
N SER A 274 -5.71 -18.91 -56.51
CA SER A 274 -4.66 -19.08 -57.50
C SER A 274 -4.29 -20.55 -57.71
N ARG A 275 -4.25 -21.36 -56.65
CA ARG A 275 -3.88 -22.78 -56.71
C ARG A 275 -4.96 -23.67 -57.32
N LEU A 276 -6.23 -23.33 -57.09
CA LEU A 276 -7.38 -24.03 -57.66
C LEU A 276 -7.86 -23.47 -59.01
N GLY A 277 -7.15 -22.47 -59.56
CA GLY A 277 -7.45 -21.88 -60.87
C GLY A 277 -8.67 -20.95 -60.89
N TYR A 278 -9.09 -20.42 -59.74
CA TYR A 278 -10.18 -19.44 -59.67
C TYR A 278 -9.69 -18.04 -60.04
N LYS A 279 -10.46 -17.34 -60.88
CA LYS A 279 -10.17 -15.95 -61.30
C LYS A 279 -10.26 -14.93 -60.16
N THR A 280 -11.05 -15.22 -59.12
CA THR A 280 -11.27 -14.32 -57.97
C THR A 280 -11.40 -15.10 -56.67
N HIS A 281 -10.92 -14.52 -55.57
CA HIS A 281 -11.02 -15.11 -54.22
C HIS A 281 -12.47 -15.27 -53.74
N SER A 282 -13.43 -14.58 -54.39
CA SER A 282 -14.86 -14.65 -54.09
C SER A 282 -15.45 -16.06 -54.25
N ALA A 283 -14.90 -16.89 -55.15
CA ALA A 283 -15.34 -18.28 -55.31
C ALA A 283 -14.99 -19.14 -54.08
N VAL A 284 -13.80 -18.93 -53.51
CA VAL A 284 -13.34 -19.59 -52.28
C VAL A 284 -14.16 -19.11 -51.09
N THR A 285 -14.43 -17.81 -50.97
CA THR A 285 -15.27 -17.25 -49.91
C THR A 285 -16.69 -17.83 -49.92
N LYS A 286 -17.31 -17.98 -51.10
CA LYS A 286 -18.65 -18.60 -51.22
C LYS A 286 -18.66 -20.06 -50.77
N ARG A 287 -17.65 -20.83 -51.17
CA ARG A 287 -17.50 -22.23 -50.77
C ARG A 287 -17.26 -22.37 -49.27
N LEU A 288 -16.46 -21.50 -48.67
CA LEU A 288 -16.25 -21.48 -47.22
C LEU A 288 -17.53 -21.14 -46.45
N LYS A 289 -18.37 -20.25 -47.00
CA LYS A 289 -19.69 -19.97 -46.40
C LYS A 289 -20.61 -21.19 -46.45
N ALA A 290 -20.69 -21.88 -47.59
CA ALA A 290 -21.46 -23.11 -47.71
C ALA A 290 -20.90 -24.26 -46.85
N MET A 291 -19.58 -24.32 -46.67
CA MET A 291 -18.94 -25.26 -45.73
C MET A 291 -19.28 -24.95 -44.27
N ARG A 292 -19.38 -23.68 -43.89
CA ARG A 292 -19.79 -23.27 -42.55
C ARG A 292 -21.21 -23.74 -42.24
N GLU A 293 -22.14 -23.55 -43.18
CA GLU A 293 -23.52 -24.01 -43.03
C GLU A 293 -23.59 -25.54 -42.85
N LYS A 294 -22.80 -26.30 -43.62
CA LYS A 294 -22.67 -27.76 -43.46
C LYS A 294 -22.01 -28.18 -42.13
N TYR A 295 -21.07 -27.37 -41.63
CA TYR A 295 -20.42 -27.62 -40.36
C TYR A 295 -21.38 -27.43 -39.18
N ASP A 296 -22.23 -26.42 -39.25
CA ASP A 296 -23.26 -26.14 -38.25
C ASP A 296 -24.29 -27.29 -38.22
N GLU A 297 -24.70 -27.81 -39.38
CA GLU A 297 -25.55 -29.01 -39.50
C GLU A 297 -24.85 -30.28 -38.96
N PHE A 298 -23.56 -30.45 -39.24
CA PHE A 298 -22.76 -31.57 -38.74
C PHE A 298 -22.65 -31.56 -37.21
N CYS A 299 -22.35 -30.40 -36.60
CA CYS A 299 -22.26 -30.25 -35.15
C CYS A 299 -23.61 -30.48 -34.44
N GLY A 300 -24.72 -29.99 -35.01
CA GLY A 300 -26.06 -30.24 -34.48
C GLY A 300 -26.45 -31.72 -34.46
N ASN A 301 -25.99 -32.50 -35.44
CA ASN A 301 -26.19 -33.95 -35.48
C ASN A 301 -25.29 -34.71 -34.49
N VAL A 302 -24.07 -34.23 -34.24
CA VAL A 302 -23.13 -34.83 -33.26
C VAL A 302 -23.67 -34.69 -31.83
N GLU A 303 -24.24 -33.54 -31.47
CA GLU A 303 -24.87 -33.34 -30.15
C GLU A 303 -26.10 -34.25 -29.94
N ALA A 304 -26.87 -34.55 -30.99
CA ALA A 304 -28.00 -35.47 -30.93
C ALA A 304 -27.55 -36.93 -30.72
N MET A 305 -26.49 -37.37 -31.42
CA MET A 305 -25.91 -38.70 -31.27
C MET A 305 -25.23 -38.93 -29.92
N GLN A 306 -24.61 -37.90 -29.34
CA GLN A 306 -24.02 -37.98 -27.99
C GLN A 306 -25.10 -38.13 -26.89
N LYS A 307 -26.26 -37.47 -27.05
CA LYS A 307 -27.41 -37.61 -26.12
C LYS A 307 -28.07 -38.99 -26.18
N GLU A 308 -28.04 -39.69 -27.33
CA GLU A 308 -28.51 -41.08 -27.44
C GLU A 308 -27.53 -42.08 -26.82
N LYS A 309 -26.21 -41.85 -26.95
CA LYS A 309 -25.19 -42.71 -26.30
C LYS A 309 -25.20 -42.62 -24.78
N GLN A 310 -25.67 -41.51 -24.20
CA GLN A 310 -25.82 -41.36 -22.74
C GLN A 310 -27.13 -41.95 -22.18
N LYS A 311 -28.05 -42.43 -23.03
CA LYS A 311 -29.31 -43.07 -22.64
C LYS A 311 -29.29 -44.61 -22.70
N LYS A 312 -28.18 -45.20 -23.14
CA LYS A 312 -27.91 -46.65 -23.05
C LYS A 312 -26.89 -46.91 -21.95
#